data_AF-A0A2V8XML9-F1
#
_entry.id   AF-A0A2V8XML9-F1
#
_cell.length_a   1.000
_cell.length_b   1.000
_cell.length_c   1.000
_cell.angle_alpha   90.00
_cell.angle_beta   90.00
_cell.angle_gamma   90.00
#
_symmetry.space_group_name_H-M   'P 1'
#
loop_
_entity.id
_entity.type
_entity.pdbx_description
1 polymer ?
#
loop_
_entity_poly.entity_id
_entity_poly.type
_entity_poly.pdbx_seq_one_letter_code
_entity_poly.pdbx_strand_id
1 'polypeptide(L)'
;MSQSSLAKTPDNFVREEARRSTRIERSVPLIVFGQNRMGEPFVERTVSTSINLHGCRYPSRHDYGVGAWVTLQVVGLNVEPKPPAVRARVKSVHMSHSSRELQQVGVELENPANVWGIAIPPQDWLALGETNTSMAQFSPAVAPAPVAPPISPEPDEPEVKMEHKMAEVATFPSPSPVVAKPQPPKLADAPKPQRIVITPDGLINALQGRLQQAAEKAVQTAVTKQVDEAVGKAVAAIDDIRQSSVREVQQLFPTPVEGAKPSSKEEIASEVASHWKEQMEKYRGQAEEMAQRLEKQAAELKRELARSQEFLEKTQREMEPQVHARLNEAVAHAISEFEGTAARTADRRYERLLENTQALTQEALLKLDARSAEVQALVQSAVNAALGAFQRQADLQVNAILSETKERAASALSSLDAESRAACEARRQTLEAEVARSAERSTDQFRKSMKAFLYSCLVAAVSAVDEHSKSTLEGLLKDNGKSLHEASSETVHPDDPEIIPGADTDPFTH
;
A
#
# COMPACT_ATOMS: atom_id res chain seq x y z
N MET A 1 3.76 -19.35 -47.36
CA MET A 1 4.98 -18.52 -47.44
C MET A 1 4.56 -17.06 -47.34
N SER A 2 5.04 -16.34 -46.33
CA SER A 2 5.27 -14.87 -46.27
C SER A 2 5.70 -14.53 -44.84
N GLN A 3 6.76 -13.74 -44.67
CA GLN A 3 7.39 -13.49 -43.37
C GLN A 3 7.14 -12.07 -42.86
N SER A 4 7.15 -11.91 -41.54
CA SER A 4 7.06 -10.60 -40.87
C SER A 4 8.33 -9.77 -41.08
N SER A 5 8.18 -8.54 -41.57
CA SER A 5 9.29 -7.57 -41.68
C SER A 5 9.45 -6.76 -40.40
N LEU A 6 10.28 -7.23 -39.46
CA LEU A 6 10.57 -6.51 -38.21
C LEU A 6 11.71 -5.50 -38.41
N ALA A 7 11.38 -4.23 -38.69
CA ALA A 7 12.36 -3.17 -38.80
C ALA A 7 12.97 -2.85 -37.41
N LYS A 8 14.30 -2.97 -37.29
CA LYS A 8 15.04 -2.79 -36.03
C LYS A 8 16.00 -1.60 -36.17
N THR A 9 15.81 -0.55 -35.36
CA THR A 9 16.63 0.67 -35.42
C THR A 9 18.04 0.49 -34.81
N PRO A 10 19.08 1.20 -35.27
CA PRO A 10 20.47 0.78 -35.02
C PRO A 10 21.08 1.21 -33.67
N ASP A 11 20.59 2.29 -33.06
CA ASP A 11 21.34 3.03 -32.01
C ASP A 11 21.53 2.32 -30.66
N ASN A 12 20.80 1.24 -30.36
CA ASN A 12 20.86 0.62 -29.02
C ASN A 12 22.16 -0.16 -28.74
N PHE A 13 22.75 -0.81 -29.74
CA PHE A 13 23.83 -1.80 -29.54
C PHE A 13 25.11 -1.20 -28.92
N VAL A 14 25.52 0.00 -29.35
CA VAL A 14 26.76 0.64 -28.90
C VAL A 14 26.75 0.97 -27.39
N ARG A 15 25.58 0.93 -26.74
CA ARG A 15 25.42 1.24 -25.30
C ARG A 15 25.30 0.01 -24.40
N GLU A 16 25.48 -1.19 -24.93
CA GLU A 16 25.39 -2.44 -24.15
C GLU A 16 26.77 -2.95 -23.73
N GLU A 17 27.76 -2.88 -24.64
CA GLU A 17 29.18 -3.28 -24.46
C GLU A 17 29.89 -2.64 -23.24
N ALA A 18 29.40 -1.50 -22.74
CA ALA A 18 30.03 -0.72 -21.67
C ALA A 18 29.48 -1.02 -20.26
N ARG A 19 28.64 -2.06 -20.08
CA ARG A 19 27.92 -2.33 -18.82
C ARG A 19 28.58 -3.44 -18.01
N ARG A 20 28.91 -3.14 -16.74
CA ARG A 20 29.54 -4.09 -15.78
C ARG A 20 28.61 -5.21 -15.30
N SER A 21 27.29 -5.07 -15.46
CA SER A 21 26.32 -6.13 -15.19
C SER A 21 24.98 -5.88 -15.90
N THR A 22 24.38 -6.98 -16.34
CA THR A 22 23.11 -7.10 -17.06
C THR A 22 21.99 -6.39 -16.31
N ARG A 23 21.18 -5.62 -17.06
CA ARG A 23 20.07 -4.85 -16.52
C ARG A 23 18.74 -5.53 -16.82
N ILE A 24 17.94 -5.73 -15.78
CA ILE A 24 16.58 -6.26 -15.88
C ILE A 24 15.60 -5.09 -15.76
N GLU A 25 14.61 -5.02 -16.65
CA GLU A 25 13.46 -4.13 -16.50
C GLU A 25 12.46 -4.81 -15.56
N ARG A 26 12.40 -4.37 -14.30
CA ARG A 26 11.58 -4.98 -13.26
C ARG A 26 11.13 -3.97 -12.21
N SER A 27 9.83 -3.99 -11.96
CA SER A 27 9.16 -3.25 -10.89
C SER A 27 9.46 -3.85 -9.53
N VAL A 28 10.34 -3.21 -8.75
CA VAL A 28 10.61 -3.52 -7.34
C VAL A 28 10.17 -2.32 -6.49
N PRO A 29 9.31 -2.49 -5.47
CA PRO A 29 8.89 -1.38 -4.60
C PRO A 29 10.03 -0.91 -3.69
N LEU A 30 10.24 0.40 -3.63
CA LEU A 30 11.31 1.05 -2.88
C LEU A 30 10.77 2.18 -2.00
N ILE A 31 11.38 2.36 -0.83
CA ILE A 31 11.36 3.63 -0.10
C ILE A 31 12.73 4.27 -0.27
N VAL A 32 12.75 5.52 -0.75
CA VAL A 32 13.95 6.33 -0.94
C VAL A 32 13.99 7.39 0.15
N PHE A 33 15.07 7.42 0.92
CA PHE A 33 15.39 8.48 1.87
C PHE A 33 16.53 9.31 1.29
N GLY A 34 16.43 10.63 1.34
CA GLY A 34 17.46 11.51 0.79
C GLY A 34 17.32 12.96 1.22
N GLN A 35 18.16 13.81 0.67
CA GLN A 35 18.04 15.27 0.76
C GLN A 35 17.88 15.86 -0.65
N ASN A 36 17.01 16.85 -0.80
CA ASN A 36 16.86 17.57 -2.06
C ASN A 36 18.03 18.57 -2.27
N ARG A 37 18.05 19.27 -3.41
CA ARG A 37 19.06 20.32 -3.70
C ARG A 37 19.09 21.49 -2.70
N MET A 38 18.05 21.68 -1.90
CA MET A 38 17.98 22.68 -0.82
C MET A 38 18.47 22.14 0.54
N GLY A 39 18.86 20.86 0.61
CA GLY A 39 19.29 20.19 1.84
C GLY A 39 18.13 19.64 2.69
N GLU A 40 16.89 19.78 2.25
CA GLU A 40 15.70 19.35 2.99
C GLU A 40 15.56 17.82 2.90
N PRO A 41 15.43 17.11 4.04
CA PRO A 41 15.26 15.65 4.03
C PRO A 41 13.87 15.26 3.54
N PHE A 42 13.78 14.21 2.74
CA PHE A 42 12.53 13.66 2.23
C PHE A 42 12.50 12.13 2.28
N VAL A 43 11.28 11.59 2.20
CA VAL A 43 11.00 10.15 2.10
C VAL A 43 9.99 9.93 0.97
N GLU A 44 10.36 9.14 -0.03
CA GLU A 44 9.53 8.88 -1.21
C GLU A 44 9.28 7.38 -1.38
N ARG A 45 8.00 6.99 -1.60
CA ARG A 45 7.64 5.63 -2.01
C ARG A 45 7.55 5.59 -3.53
N THR A 46 8.36 4.73 -4.15
CA THR A 46 8.47 4.62 -5.62
C THR A 46 8.70 3.16 -6.04
N VAL A 47 8.83 2.91 -7.33
CA VAL A 47 9.04 1.60 -7.93
C VAL A 47 10.18 1.70 -8.95
N SER A 48 11.14 0.77 -8.93
CA SER A 48 12.21 0.75 -9.92
C SER A 48 11.66 0.51 -11.34
N THR A 49 12.19 1.23 -12.33
CA THR A 49 11.97 0.91 -13.75
C THR A 49 12.97 -0.13 -14.25
N SER A 50 14.19 -0.14 -13.72
CA SER A 50 15.20 -1.16 -14.04
C SER A 50 16.24 -1.32 -12.93
N ILE A 51 16.84 -2.51 -12.84
CA ILE A 51 17.77 -2.94 -11.79
C ILE A 51 18.99 -3.68 -12.39
N ASN A 52 20.15 -3.60 -11.74
CA ASN A 52 21.30 -4.49 -11.92
C ASN A 52 22.07 -4.68 -10.59
N LEU A 53 23.12 -5.51 -10.57
CA LEU A 53 23.94 -5.76 -9.36
C LEU A 53 24.44 -4.45 -8.70
N HIS A 54 24.75 -3.44 -9.51
CA HIS A 54 25.29 -2.17 -9.04
C HIS A 54 24.25 -1.12 -8.66
N GLY A 55 22.95 -1.29 -8.93
CA GLY A 55 22.02 -0.17 -8.75
C GLY A 55 20.69 -0.31 -9.47
N CYS A 56 19.96 0.80 -9.53
CA CYS A 56 18.65 0.86 -10.16
C CYS A 56 18.37 2.23 -10.80
N ARG A 57 17.28 2.29 -11.56
CA ARG A 57 16.60 3.52 -11.97
C ARG A 57 15.19 3.53 -11.40
N TYR A 58 14.73 4.69 -10.94
CA TYR A 58 13.36 4.91 -10.47
C TYR A 58 12.85 6.31 -10.86
N PRO A 59 11.52 6.51 -10.98
CA PRO A 59 10.92 7.82 -11.13
C PRO A 59 10.83 8.54 -9.78
N SER A 60 11.00 9.86 -9.78
CA SER A 60 10.88 10.68 -8.56
C SER A 60 10.30 12.07 -8.84
N ARG A 61 9.73 12.68 -7.78
CA ARG A 61 9.31 14.09 -7.70
C ARG A 61 10.35 15.03 -7.09
N HIS A 62 11.40 14.50 -6.46
CA HIS A 62 12.37 15.30 -5.70
C HIS A 62 13.59 15.65 -6.54
N ASP A 63 14.15 16.85 -6.33
CA ASP A 63 15.35 17.30 -7.04
C ASP A 63 16.63 16.82 -6.37
N TYR A 64 17.34 15.90 -7.04
CA TYR A 64 18.64 15.40 -6.61
C TYR A 64 19.79 16.22 -7.22
N GLY A 65 20.88 16.33 -6.46
CA GLY A 65 22.20 16.60 -7.02
C GLY A 65 22.82 15.31 -7.57
N VAL A 66 23.45 15.35 -8.74
CA VAL A 66 24.30 14.23 -9.18
C VAL A 66 25.50 14.14 -8.23
N GLY A 67 25.82 12.94 -7.78
CA GLY A 67 26.82 12.67 -6.75
C GLY A 67 26.29 12.71 -5.31
N ALA A 68 25.02 13.08 -5.06
CA ALA A 68 24.40 13.03 -3.74
C ALA A 68 24.18 11.60 -3.24
N TRP A 69 24.10 11.43 -1.92
CA TRP A 69 23.80 10.16 -1.27
C TRP A 69 22.29 10.02 -0.98
N VAL A 70 21.80 8.80 -1.15
CA VAL A 70 20.44 8.37 -0.80
C VAL A 70 20.51 7.02 -0.09
N THR A 71 19.46 6.68 0.65
CA THR A 71 19.29 5.33 1.22
C THR A 71 18.04 4.70 0.61
N LEU A 72 18.19 3.47 0.11
CA LEU A 72 17.13 2.68 -0.49
C LEU A 72 16.71 1.57 0.48
N GLN A 73 15.41 1.44 0.75
CA GLN A 73 14.84 0.29 1.45
C GLN A 73 13.90 -0.44 0.51
N VAL A 74 14.14 -1.73 0.28
CA VAL A 74 13.26 -2.57 -0.54
C VAL A 74 12.06 -3.04 0.29
N VAL A 75 10.87 -3.04 -0.31
CA VAL A 75 9.61 -3.37 0.37
C VAL A 75 8.82 -4.41 -0.44
N GLY A 76 8.10 -5.29 0.26
CA GLY A 76 7.27 -6.34 -0.36
C GLY A 76 8.03 -7.61 -0.76
N LEU A 77 9.33 -7.70 -0.43
CA LEU A 77 10.05 -8.98 -0.44
C LEU A 77 9.73 -9.75 0.84
N ASN A 78 9.00 -10.86 0.72
CA ASN A 78 8.72 -11.80 1.81
C ASN A 78 9.96 -12.69 2.07
N VAL A 79 11.08 -12.04 2.42
CA VAL A 79 12.35 -12.68 2.74
C VAL A 79 12.71 -12.25 4.16
N GLU A 80 12.86 -13.22 5.06
CA GLU A 80 13.46 -12.99 6.38
C GLU A 80 14.96 -13.34 6.36
N PRO A 81 15.83 -12.55 7.01
CA PRO A 81 15.53 -11.25 7.61
C PRO A 81 15.21 -10.18 6.56
N LYS A 82 14.34 -9.23 6.93
CA LYS A 82 13.89 -8.12 6.07
C LYS A 82 15.09 -7.40 5.43
N PRO A 83 15.06 -7.10 4.11
CA PRO A 83 16.18 -6.45 3.42
C PRO A 83 16.68 -5.19 4.13
N PRO A 84 18.01 -5.07 4.36
CA PRO A 84 18.58 -3.90 5.02
C PRO A 84 18.41 -2.64 4.17
N ALA A 85 18.51 -1.48 4.82
CA ALA A 85 18.53 -0.20 4.13
C ALA A 85 19.93 0.04 3.52
N VAL A 86 20.01 0.20 2.20
CA VAL A 86 21.26 0.22 1.42
C VAL A 86 21.57 1.64 0.98
N ARG A 87 22.80 2.11 1.23
CA ARG A 87 23.25 3.41 0.71
C ARG A 87 23.56 3.33 -0.78
N ALA A 88 23.17 4.36 -1.51
CA ALA A 88 23.42 4.51 -2.93
C ALA A 88 23.74 5.98 -3.28
N ARG A 89 24.45 6.19 -4.39
CA ARG A 89 24.86 7.50 -4.88
C ARG A 89 24.19 7.80 -6.20
N VAL A 90 23.62 8.99 -6.33
CA VAL A 90 22.98 9.46 -7.57
C VAL A 90 24.03 9.61 -8.66
N LYS A 91 23.88 8.88 -9.78
CA LYS A 91 24.82 8.90 -10.91
C LYS A 91 24.27 9.63 -12.12
N SER A 92 22.94 9.70 -12.27
CA SER A 92 22.29 10.46 -13.34
C SER A 92 20.89 10.87 -12.93
N VAL A 93 20.48 12.08 -13.33
CA VAL A 93 19.08 12.53 -13.26
C VAL A 93 18.69 12.90 -14.68
N HIS A 94 17.68 12.23 -15.24
CA HIS A 94 17.14 12.56 -16.55
C HIS A 94 15.83 13.30 -16.31
N MET A 95 15.82 14.61 -16.58
CA MET A 95 14.61 15.42 -16.50
C MET A 95 13.71 15.05 -17.68
N SER A 96 12.42 14.86 -17.41
CA SER A 96 11.42 14.50 -18.42
C SER A 96 10.92 15.76 -19.13
N HIS A 97 10.68 15.67 -20.44
CA HIS A 97 10.33 16.85 -21.25
C HIS A 97 8.90 17.36 -20.99
N SER A 98 8.04 16.53 -20.40
CA SER A 98 6.69 16.90 -19.96
C SER A 98 6.68 17.27 -18.48
N SER A 99 6.07 18.41 -18.12
CA SER A 99 5.87 18.83 -16.73
C SER A 99 4.91 17.95 -15.92
N ARG A 100 4.32 16.91 -16.53
CA ARG A 100 3.53 15.86 -15.88
C ARG A 100 4.33 14.58 -15.58
N GLU A 101 5.53 14.44 -16.16
CA GLU A 101 6.33 13.22 -16.04
C GLU A 101 7.36 13.32 -14.91
N LEU A 102 7.54 12.22 -14.19
CA LEU A 102 8.52 12.13 -13.10
C LEU A 102 9.93 11.99 -13.67
N GLN A 103 10.93 12.65 -13.05
CA GLN A 103 12.31 12.56 -13.51
C GLN A 103 12.93 11.19 -13.19
N GLN A 104 13.69 10.65 -14.13
CA GLN A 104 14.27 9.31 -14.04
C GLN A 104 15.65 9.37 -13.38
N VAL A 105 15.71 8.95 -12.13
CA VAL A 105 16.90 8.98 -11.27
C VAL A 105 17.60 7.63 -11.37
N GLY A 106 18.88 7.64 -11.75
CA GLY A 106 19.75 6.47 -11.77
C GLY A 106 20.76 6.53 -10.63
N VAL A 107 20.81 5.48 -9.81
CA VAL A 107 21.65 5.38 -8.62
C VAL A 107 22.57 4.16 -8.68
N GLU A 108 23.75 4.25 -8.09
CA GLU A 108 24.70 3.14 -7.90
C GLU A 108 24.85 2.86 -6.39
N LEU A 109 24.72 1.60 -5.97
CA LEU A 109 24.87 1.16 -4.59
C LEU A 109 26.30 1.39 -4.11
N GLU A 110 26.47 1.66 -2.82
CA GLU A 110 27.79 1.73 -2.18
C GLU A 110 28.50 0.36 -2.22
N ASN A 111 27.74 -0.71 -1.93
CA ASN A 111 28.17 -2.10 -2.03
C ASN A 111 27.27 -2.83 -3.05
N PRO A 112 27.79 -3.26 -4.22
CA PRO A 112 27.02 -4.01 -5.21
C PRO A 112 26.57 -5.38 -4.68
N ALA A 113 25.26 -5.66 -4.73
CA ALA A 113 24.67 -6.91 -4.23
C ALA A 113 23.25 -7.13 -4.79
N ASN A 114 22.76 -8.37 -4.75
CA ASN A 114 21.40 -8.73 -5.16
C ASN A 114 20.33 -8.35 -4.10
N VAL A 115 20.29 -7.07 -3.73
CA VAL A 115 19.37 -6.51 -2.73
C VAL A 115 17.91 -6.49 -3.21
N TRP A 116 17.70 -6.75 -4.50
CA TRP A 116 16.41 -6.70 -5.19
C TRP A 116 15.57 -7.99 -5.07
N GLY A 117 16.10 -9.04 -4.42
CA GLY A 117 15.39 -10.31 -4.22
C GLY A 117 15.20 -11.14 -5.50
N ILE A 118 16.13 -11.05 -6.45
CA ILE A 118 16.04 -11.84 -7.70
C ILE A 118 16.53 -13.27 -7.42
N ALA A 119 15.60 -14.22 -7.30
CA ALA A 119 15.90 -15.62 -6.98
C ALA A 119 16.80 -16.32 -8.00
N ILE A 120 16.73 -15.92 -9.27
CA ILE A 120 17.58 -16.42 -10.36
C ILE A 120 18.23 -15.18 -11.02
N PRO A 121 19.37 -14.68 -10.50
CA PRO A 121 20.05 -13.54 -11.06
C PRO A 121 20.84 -13.92 -12.33
N PRO A 122 21.09 -12.97 -13.25
CA PRO A 122 22.00 -13.15 -14.37
C PRO A 122 23.41 -13.62 -13.94
N GLN A 123 24.08 -14.40 -14.79
CA GLN A 123 25.37 -15.05 -14.45
C GLN A 123 26.47 -14.04 -14.08
N ASP A 124 26.47 -12.87 -14.70
CA ASP A 124 27.40 -11.77 -14.45
C ASP A 124 27.14 -11.01 -13.13
N TRP A 125 26.00 -11.25 -12.47
CA TRP A 125 25.77 -10.78 -11.09
C TRP A 125 26.45 -11.67 -10.05
N LEU A 126 26.68 -12.95 -10.37
CA LEU A 126 27.30 -13.92 -9.46
C LEU A 126 28.83 -13.74 -9.43
N ALA A 127 29.45 -13.56 -10.60
CA ALA A 127 30.90 -13.51 -10.79
C ALA A 127 31.63 -12.37 -10.04
N LEU A 128 30.91 -11.38 -9.48
CA LEU A 128 31.50 -10.29 -8.69
C LEU A 128 31.43 -10.51 -7.17
N GLY A 129 30.74 -11.53 -6.68
CA GLY A 129 30.52 -11.75 -5.24
C GLY A 129 31.75 -12.23 -4.47
N GLU A 130 32.74 -12.83 -5.15
CA GLU A 130 33.79 -13.63 -4.50
C GLU A 130 35.04 -12.83 -4.09
N THR A 131 35.21 -11.58 -4.52
CA THR A 131 36.50 -10.86 -4.41
C THR A 131 36.67 -9.99 -3.17
N ASN A 132 35.63 -9.77 -2.34
CA ASN A 132 35.77 -9.00 -1.08
C ASN A 132 34.65 -9.29 -0.05
N THR A 133 34.63 -10.50 0.53
CA THR A 133 34.27 -10.74 1.95
C THR A 133 34.64 -12.18 2.32
N SER A 134 35.31 -12.38 3.45
CA SER A 134 35.60 -13.72 3.97
C SER A 134 34.32 -14.39 4.50
N MET A 135 33.69 -15.25 3.70
CA MET A 135 32.77 -16.25 4.24
C MET A 135 33.55 -17.32 5.02
N ALA A 136 33.23 -17.49 6.29
CA ALA A 136 33.67 -18.66 7.05
C ALA A 136 33.09 -19.93 6.41
N GLN A 137 33.95 -20.86 5.99
CA GLN A 137 33.52 -22.10 5.35
C GLN A 137 32.85 -23.03 6.37
N PHE A 138 31.57 -23.32 6.17
CA PHE A 138 30.92 -24.47 6.81
C PHE A 138 31.31 -25.75 6.07
N SER A 139 32.34 -26.44 6.54
CA SER A 139 32.66 -27.81 6.11
C SER A 139 31.93 -28.83 6.99
N PRO A 140 31.27 -29.85 6.41
CA PRO A 140 30.64 -30.92 7.19
C PRO A 140 31.69 -31.94 7.66
N ALA A 141 31.64 -32.33 8.93
CA ALA A 141 32.43 -33.42 9.51
C ALA A 141 31.58 -34.26 10.47
N VAL A 142 31.85 -35.56 10.54
CA VAL A 142 30.99 -36.56 11.21
C VAL A 142 31.48 -36.88 12.63
N ALA A 143 30.52 -37.25 13.48
CA ALA A 143 30.59 -37.61 14.91
C ALA A 143 31.69 -38.62 15.32
N PRO A 144 32.00 -38.75 16.62
CA PRO A 144 31.14 -39.59 17.48
C PRO A 144 30.79 -39.01 18.88
N ALA A 145 29.77 -39.60 19.52
CA ALA A 145 29.41 -39.42 20.95
C ALA A 145 30.14 -40.47 21.84
N PRO A 146 30.05 -40.49 23.19
CA PRO A 146 28.85 -40.47 24.05
C PRO A 146 28.83 -39.21 24.97
N VAL A 147 28.12 -39.03 26.10
CA VAL A 147 27.39 -39.91 27.06
C VAL A 147 26.13 -39.17 27.60
N ALA A 148 25.13 -39.92 28.09
CA ALA A 148 23.90 -39.45 28.75
C ALA A 148 23.33 -40.59 29.66
N PRO A 149 22.17 -40.48 30.34
CA PRO A 149 21.25 -39.35 30.57
C PRO A 149 21.29 -38.99 32.10
N PRO A 150 20.26 -38.98 33.00
CA PRO A 150 18.78 -38.97 32.88
C PRO A 150 17.97 -38.11 33.91
N ILE A 151 16.63 -38.24 33.84
CA ILE A 151 15.57 -37.92 34.83
C ILE A 151 15.03 -36.46 34.88
N SER A 152 13.72 -36.37 34.64
CA SER A 152 12.80 -35.22 34.64
C SER A 152 12.07 -35.07 36.03
N PRO A 153 10.96 -34.31 36.27
CA PRO A 153 9.88 -33.84 35.37
C PRO A 153 9.30 -32.41 35.57
N GLU A 154 8.30 -32.12 34.73
CA GLU A 154 7.14 -31.21 34.88
C GLU A 154 6.34 -31.38 36.21
N PRO A 155 5.33 -30.54 36.58
CA PRO A 155 4.38 -29.83 35.69
C PRO A 155 3.90 -28.41 36.12
N ASP A 156 2.81 -27.97 35.45
CA ASP A 156 1.74 -27.03 35.84
C ASP A 156 1.74 -25.55 35.37
N GLU A 157 0.76 -25.28 34.49
CA GLU A 157 0.06 -24.01 34.23
C GLU A 157 -1.06 -23.78 35.31
N PRO A 158 -1.87 -22.69 35.31
CA PRO A 158 -1.80 -21.43 34.55
C PRO A 158 -1.96 -20.16 35.45
N GLU A 159 -1.94 -18.96 34.86
CA GLU A 159 -3.09 -18.02 35.04
C GLU A 159 -3.08 -16.82 34.06
N VAL A 160 -4.23 -16.13 33.98
CA VAL A 160 -4.54 -15.10 32.97
C VAL A 160 -4.35 -13.68 33.51
N LYS A 161 -3.78 -12.78 32.69
CA LYS A 161 -4.13 -11.34 32.73
C LYS A 161 -3.88 -10.62 31.41
N MET A 162 -4.98 -10.17 30.80
CA MET A 162 -4.94 -9.08 29.82
C MET A 162 -5.01 -7.74 30.55
N GLU A 163 -4.14 -6.79 30.23
CA GLU A 163 -4.46 -5.37 30.37
C GLU A 163 -4.04 -4.61 29.11
N HIS A 164 -5.00 -3.92 28.49
CA HIS A 164 -4.73 -3.01 27.40
C HIS A 164 -4.15 -1.70 27.93
N LYS A 165 -3.07 -1.20 27.33
CA LYS A 165 -2.65 0.19 27.50
C LYS A 165 -2.38 0.82 26.13
N MET A 166 -3.17 1.83 25.79
CA MET A 166 -3.06 2.54 24.52
C MET A 166 -1.79 3.40 24.51
N ALA A 167 -1.08 3.44 23.39
CA ALA A 167 0.15 4.23 23.26
C ALA A 167 -0.17 5.73 23.21
N GLU A 168 0.51 6.50 24.06
CA GLU A 168 0.32 7.93 24.23
C GLU A 168 0.99 8.76 23.12
N VAL A 169 0.43 9.94 22.81
CA VAL A 169 0.89 10.78 21.69
C VAL A 169 2.17 11.54 22.05
N ALA A 170 3.31 11.03 21.57
CA ALA A 170 4.61 11.67 21.75
C ALA A 170 4.64 13.07 21.08
N THR A 171 4.58 14.11 21.91
CA THR A 171 4.53 15.51 21.47
C THR A 171 5.91 16.17 21.58
N PHE A 172 6.35 16.89 20.53
CA PHE A 172 7.67 17.54 20.49
C PHE A 172 7.73 18.80 21.39
N PRO A 173 8.80 18.97 22.20
CA PRO A 173 9.04 20.21 22.95
C PRO A 173 9.84 21.27 22.17
N SER A 174 9.65 22.54 22.50
CA SER A 174 10.37 23.71 21.98
C SER A 174 10.22 24.93 22.93
N PRO A 175 11.14 25.93 22.92
CA PRO A 175 12.03 26.02 24.10
C PRO A 175 12.15 27.37 24.84
N SER A 176 12.72 27.27 26.06
CA SER A 176 13.50 28.30 26.81
C SER A 176 12.75 29.47 27.49
N PRO A 177 13.23 29.99 28.65
CA PRO A 177 14.33 30.98 28.67
C PRO A 177 15.37 30.94 29.83
N VAL A 178 16.64 31.24 29.48
CA VAL A 178 17.66 32.07 30.18
C VAL A 178 18.00 31.90 31.69
N VAL A 179 19.24 31.44 31.97
CA VAL A 179 20.23 31.99 32.97
C VAL A 179 21.66 31.84 32.33
N ALA A 180 22.73 32.49 32.83
CA ALA A 180 23.92 32.84 32.02
C ALA A 180 25.34 32.46 32.53
N LYS A 181 26.25 32.20 31.54
CA LYS A 181 27.75 32.27 31.55
C LYS A 181 28.55 31.30 32.47
N PRO A 182 29.88 31.07 32.23
CA PRO A 182 30.81 31.71 31.27
C PRO A 182 31.53 30.80 30.24
N GLN A 183 32.41 31.40 29.41
CA GLN A 183 33.32 30.86 28.37
C GLN A 183 34.74 30.55 28.93
N PRO A 184 35.74 29.93 28.23
CA PRO A 184 36.12 30.00 26.79
C PRO A 184 36.65 28.64 26.18
N PRO A 185 37.38 28.54 25.03
CA PRO A 185 37.81 29.52 24.01
C PRO A 185 37.41 29.19 22.54
N LYS A 186 37.95 29.97 21.58
CA LYS A 186 37.55 30.09 20.16
C LYS A 186 38.11 29.00 19.23
N LEU A 187 37.42 28.76 18.10
CA LEU A 187 38.04 28.35 16.83
C LEU A 187 37.17 28.72 15.61
N ALA A 188 37.80 29.31 14.58
CA ALA A 188 37.39 29.55 13.18
C ALA A 188 35.94 30.00 12.82
N ASP A 189 35.86 31.11 12.07
CA ASP A 189 34.65 31.55 11.35
C ASP A 189 34.35 30.70 10.11
N ALA A 190 33.06 30.58 9.77
CA ALA A 190 32.58 30.15 8.46
C ALA A 190 31.30 30.93 8.08
N PRO A 191 31.23 31.56 6.89
CA PRO A 191 30.16 32.51 6.57
C PRO A 191 28.82 31.80 6.30
N LYS A 192 27.75 32.31 6.92
CA LYS A 192 26.36 31.88 6.63
C LYS A 192 25.92 32.45 5.27
N PRO A 193 25.31 31.65 4.38
CA PRO A 193 24.74 32.17 3.13
C PRO A 193 23.53 33.06 3.44
N GLN A 194 23.60 34.33 3.07
CA GLN A 194 22.45 35.23 3.14
C GLN A 194 21.42 34.82 2.07
N ARG A 195 20.13 34.71 2.46
CA ARG A 195 19.04 34.65 1.48
C ARG A 195 18.96 36.01 0.78
N ILE A 196 19.43 36.08 -0.46
CA ILE A 196 19.22 37.24 -1.32
C ILE A 196 17.74 37.29 -1.68
N VAL A 197 16.99 38.11 -0.95
CA VAL A 197 15.63 38.50 -1.35
C VAL A 197 15.80 39.48 -2.50
N ILE A 198 15.53 39.02 -3.72
CA ILE A 198 15.49 39.90 -4.91
C ILE A 198 14.20 40.72 -4.81
N THR A 199 14.28 41.89 -4.19
CA THR A 199 13.17 42.85 -4.22
C THR A 199 13.02 43.44 -5.63
N PRO A 200 11.81 43.84 -6.05
CA PRO A 200 11.60 44.53 -7.32
C PRO A 200 12.51 45.76 -7.44
N ASP A 201 12.63 46.54 -6.36
CA ASP A 201 13.46 47.73 -6.27
C ASP A 201 14.94 47.41 -6.49
N GLY A 202 15.42 46.26 -5.99
CA GLY A 202 16.79 45.81 -6.21
C GLY A 202 17.09 45.51 -7.69
N LEU A 203 16.09 45.00 -8.43
CA LEU A 203 16.23 44.76 -9.87
C LEU A 203 16.17 46.08 -10.66
N ILE A 204 15.27 46.99 -10.30
CA ILE A 204 15.11 48.32 -10.94
C ILE A 204 16.40 49.13 -10.78
N ASN A 205 16.90 49.27 -9.55
CA ASN A 205 18.14 50.00 -9.26
C ASN A 205 19.35 49.39 -10.00
N ALA A 206 19.45 48.06 -10.07
CA ALA A 206 20.53 47.38 -10.78
C ALA A 206 20.49 47.60 -12.31
N LEU A 207 19.29 47.72 -12.89
CA LEU A 207 19.10 47.95 -14.32
C LEU A 207 19.31 49.42 -14.69
N GLN A 208 18.78 50.35 -13.88
CA GLN A 208 19.00 51.80 -14.00
C GLN A 208 20.50 52.16 -13.91
N GLY A 209 21.21 51.64 -12.91
CA GLY A 209 22.64 51.89 -12.75
C GLY A 209 23.50 51.37 -13.91
N ARG A 210 23.14 50.23 -14.53
CA ARG A 210 23.83 49.74 -15.75
C ARG A 210 23.52 50.57 -16.99
N LEU A 211 22.29 51.07 -17.12
CA LEU A 211 21.88 51.88 -18.27
C LEU A 211 22.53 53.26 -18.21
N GLN A 212 22.66 53.85 -17.01
CA GLN A 212 23.38 55.10 -16.80
C GLN A 212 24.89 54.96 -17.09
N GLN A 213 25.56 53.91 -16.60
CA GLN A 213 26.97 53.64 -16.94
C GLN A 213 27.19 53.46 -18.45
N ALA A 214 26.25 52.84 -19.16
CA ALA A 214 26.32 52.70 -20.61
C ALA A 214 26.19 54.04 -21.33
N ALA A 215 25.27 54.91 -20.89
CA ALA A 215 25.08 56.25 -21.45
C ALA A 215 26.29 57.17 -21.20
N GLU A 216 26.78 57.25 -19.97
CA GLU A 216 27.98 58.03 -19.60
C GLU A 216 29.19 57.61 -20.44
N LYS A 217 29.45 56.31 -20.55
CA LYS A 217 30.56 55.78 -21.35
C LYS A 217 30.41 56.10 -22.85
N ALA A 218 29.20 56.06 -23.40
CA ALA A 218 28.95 56.40 -24.79
C ALA A 218 29.20 57.90 -25.07
N VAL A 219 28.69 58.79 -24.23
CA VAL A 219 28.91 60.24 -24.33
C VAL A 219 30.41 60.57 -24.19
N GLN A 220 31.08 59.99 -23.20
CA GLN A 220 32.50 60.24 -22.94
C GLN A 220 33.39 59.77 -24.12
N THR A 221 33.03 58.65 -24.76
CA THR A 221 33.73 58.15 -25.97
C THR A 221 33.47 59.02 -27.22
N ALA A 222 32.28 59.63 -27.33
CA ALA A 222 31.98 60.55 -28.43
C ALA A 222 32.73 61.89 -28.29
N VAL A 223 32.75 62.44 -27.08
CA VAL A 223 33.41 63.73 -26.78
C VAL A 223 34.93 63.63 -26.98
N THR A 224 35.60 62.58 -26.49
CA THR A 224 37.06 62.43 -26.71
C THR A 224 37.38 62.35 -28.20
N LYS A 225 36.68 61.50 -28.97
CA LYS A 225 36.89 61.38 -30.42
C LYS A 225 36.72 62.71 -31.15
N GLN A 226 35.71 63.50 -30.82
CA GLN A 226 35.45 64.78 -31.47
C GLN A 226 36.51 65.84 -31.11
N VAL A 227 37.04 65.82 -29.89
CA VAL A 227 38.16 66.68 -29.46
C VAL A 227 39.46 66.27 -30.16
N ASP A 228 39.79 64.97 -30.19
CA ASP A 228 41.01 64.46 -30.84
C ASP A 228 41.03 64.82 -32.34
N GLU A 229 39.89 64.66 -33.03
CA GLU A 229 39.76 64.98 -34.46
C GLU A 229 39.85 66.49 -34.74
N ALA A 230 39.38 67.33 -33.82
CA ALA A 230 39.51 68.79 -33.91
C ALA A 230 40.96 69.25 -33.64
N VAL A 231 41.62 68.71 -32.61
CA VAL A 231 43.03 69.00 -32.28
C VAL A 231 43.95 68.57 -33.42
N GLY A 232 43.75 67.37 -33.98
CA GLY A 232 44.54 66.89 -35.12
C GLY A 232 44.46 67.81 -36.35
N LYS A 233 43.27 68.33 -36.68
CA LYS A 233 43.09 69.28 -37.78
C LYS A 233 43.75 70.64 -37.52
N ALA A 234 43.70 71.12 -36.27
CA ALA A 234 44.38 72.37 -35.89
C ALA A 234 45.91 72.25 -35.97
N VAL A 235 46.48 71.14 -35.48
CA VAL A 235 47.94 70.89 -35.54
C VAL A 235 48.41 70.78 -37.00
N ALA A 236 47.69 70.05 -37.86
CA ALA A 236 48.03 69.93 -39.27
C ALA A 236 48.07 71.30 -39.99
N ALA A 237 47.07 72.16 -39.75
CA ALA A 237 47.03 73.50 -40.32
C ALA A 237 48.19 74.40 -39.86
N ILE A 238 48.63 74.26 -38.60
CA ILE A 238 49.79 74.99 -38.06
C ILE A 238 51.09 74.52 -38.74
N ASP A 239 51.29 73.21 -38.91
CA ASP A 239 52.49 72.67 -39.57
C ASP A 239 52.53 72.97 -41.08
N ASP A 240 51.39 73.02 -41.77
CA ASP A 240 51.32 73.46 -43.18
C ASP A 240 51.72 74.93 -43.34
N ILE A 241 51.24 75.83 -42.46
CA ILE A 241 51.57 77.27 -42.51
C ILE A 241 53.04 77.51 -42.08
N ARG A 242 53.55 76.75 -41.12
CA ARG A 242 54.98 76.70 -40.79
C ARG A 242 55.81 76.25 -41.98
N GLN A 243 55.37 75.21 -42.72
CA GLN A 243 56.06 74.75 -43.92
C GLN A 243 56.01 75.76 -45.06
N SER A 244 54.90 76.47 -45.27
CA SER A 244 54.84 77.52 -46.29
C SER A 244 55.76 78.70 -45.94
N SER A 245 55.79 79.11 -44.66
CA SER A 245 56.71 80.14 -44.16
C SER A 245 58.19 79.75 -44.36
N VAL A 246 58.58 78.52 -44.03
CA VAL A 246 59.95 78.01 -44.27
C VAL A 246 60.30 78.02 -45.77
N ARG A 247 59.34 77.70 -46.66
CA ARG A 247 59.53 77.74 -48.12
C ARG A 247 59.61 79.19 -48.65
N GLU A 248 58.82 80.14 -48.15
CA GLU A 248 58.98 81.57 -48.46
C GLU A 248 60.38 82.07 -48.06
N VAL A 249 60.80 81.81 -46.82
CA VAL A 249 62.12 82.24 -46.32
C VAL A 249 63.27 81.62 -47.13
N GLN A 250 63.15 80.34 -47.53
CA GLN A 250 64.15 79.71 -48.41
C GLN A 250 64.17 80.29 -49.84
N GLN A 251 63.07 80.88 -50.33
CA GLN A 251 63.05 81.56 -51.64
C GLN A 251 63.60 82.98 -51.58
N LEU A 252 63.55 83.64 -50.41
CA LEU A 252 64.09 84.99 -50.20
C LEU A 252 65.62 85.02 -50.00
N PHE A 253 66.28 83.88 -49.77
CA PHE A 253 67.73 83.77 -49.61
C PHE A 253 68.39 82.88 -50.67
N PRO A 254 68.83 83.44 -51.82
CA PRO A 254 69.81 82.79 -52.67
C PRO A 254 71.12 82.55 -51.91
N THR A 255 71.80 81.43 -52.20
CA THR A 255 73.13 81.13 -51.62
C THR A 255 74.13 82.24 -51.97
N PRO A 256 74.94 82.74 -51.01
CA PRO A 256 75.91 83.80 -51.28
C PRO A 256 76.94 83.38 -52.34
N VAL A 257 76.98 84.12 -53.46
CA VAL A 257 78.05 83.96 -54.47
C VAL A 257 79.34 84.58 -53.92
N GLU A 258 80.41 83.79 -53.97
CA GLU A 258 81.69 84.10 -53.33
C GLU A 258 82.51 85.12 -54.15
N GLY A 259 82.37 86.42 -53.86
CA GLY A 259 83.24 87.45 -54.45
C GLY A 259 82.72 88.90 -54.46
N ALA A 260 82.74 89.59 -53.32
CA ALA A 260 82.50 91.04 -53.25
C ALA A 260 83.37 91.74 -52.18
N LYS A 261 83.72 93.01 -52.41
CA LYS A 261 84.69 93.78 -51.60
C LYS A 261 84.12 94.23 -50.24
N PRO A 262 84.94 94.30 -49.17
CA PRO A 262 84.52 94.80 -47.86
C PRO A 262 84.54 96.34 -47.80
N SER A 263 83.54 97.00 -48.41
CA SER A 263 83.39 98.46 -48.32
C SER A 263 81.94 99.00 -48.31
N SER A 264 80.94 98.14 -48.52
CA SER A 264 79.50 98.50 -48.48
C SER A 264 78.67 97.53 -47.61
N LYS A 265 79.34 96.76 -46.74
CA LYS A 265 78.69 95.72 -45.92
C LYS A 265 77.69 96.27 -44.89
N GLU A 266 77.83 97.52 -44.47
CA GLU A 266 77.07 98.07 -43.35
C GLU A 266 75.69 98.59 -43.77
N GLU A 267 75.58 99.22 -44.95
CA GLU A 267 74.27 99.53 -45.57
C GLU A 267 73.52 98.24 -45.95
N ILE A 268 74.18 97.29 -46.61
CA ILE A 268 73.55 96.02 -47.01
C ILE A 268 73.12 95.19 -45.78
N ALA A 269 73.90 95.21 -44.69
CA ALA A 269 73.49 94.59 -43.43
C ALA A 269 72.30 95.33 -42.78
N SER A 270 72.23 96.66 -42.90
CA SER A 270 71.11 97.46 -42.43
C SER A 270 69.82 97.17 -43.22
N GLU A 271 69.89 97.08 -44.55
CA GLU A 271 68.76 96.71 -45.42
C GLU A 271 68.29 95.26 -45.20
N VAL A 272 69.22 94.31 -45.06
CA VAL A 272 68.86 92.92 -44.73
C VAL A 272 68.28 92.82 -43.32
N ALA A 273 68.77 93.59 -42.35
CA ALA A 273 68.21 93.62 -41.00
C ALA A 273 66.84 94.30 -40.93
N SER A 274 66.60 95.36 -41.70
CA SER A 274 65.29 96.03 -41.76
C SER A 274 64.26 95.16 -42.49
N HIS A 275 64.63 94.52 -43.60
CA HIS A 275 63.76 93.58 -44.30
C HIS A 275 63.48 92.32 -43.47
N TRP A 276 64.48 91.78 -42.77
CA TRP A 276 64.26 90.66 -41.83
C TRP A 276 63.32 91.07 -40.69
N LYS A 277 63.46 92.29 -40.15
CA LYS A 277 62.54 92.81 -39.14
C LYS A 277 61.12 92.95 -39.68
N GLU A 278 60.94 93.47 -40.89
CA GLU A 278 59.64 93.59 -41.57
C GLU A 278 58.97 92.22 -41.79
N GLN A 279 59.72 91.22 -42.27
CA GLN A 279 59.22 89.84 -42.41
C GLN A 279 58.88 89.22 -41.05
N MET A 280 59.66 89.47 -40.00
CA MET A 280 59.36 88.99 -38.64
C MET A 280 58.13 89.68 -38.02
N GLU A 281 57.89 90.96 -38.33
CA GLU A 281 56.66 91.68 -37.94
C GLU A 281 55.44 91.10 -38.71
N LYS A 282 55.59 90.82 -40.02
CA LYS A 282 54.58 90.15 -40.86
C LYS A 282 54.23 88.75 -40.33
N TYR A 283 55.23 87.90 -40.05
CA TYR A 283 55.00 86.55 -39.50
C TYR A 283 54.41 86.60 -38.08
N ARG A 284 54.78 87.60 -37.25
CA ARG A 284 54.12 87.82 -35.96
C ARG A 284 52.63 88.14 -36.14
N GLY A 285 52.30 89.09 -37.02
CA GLY A 285 50.90 89.43 -37.30
C GLY A 285 50.08 88.23 -37.81
N GLN A 286 50.66 87.41 -38.69
CA GLN A 286 50.02 86.16 -39.15
C GLN A 286 49.83 85.14 -38.01
N ALA A 287 50.82 84.98 -37.11
CA ALA A 287 50.72 84.09 -35.96
C ALA A 287 49.68 84.57 -34.94
N GLU A 288 49.60 85.88 -34.69
CA GLU A 288 48.59 86.50 -33.84
C GLU A 288 47.17 86.37 -34.44
N GLU A 289 47.02 86.53 -35.76
CA GLU A 289 45.72 86.31 -36.43
C GLU A 289 45.30 84.83 -36.35
N MET A 290 46.23 83.89 -36.54
CA MET A 290 45.96 82.46 -36.34
C MET A 290 45.55 82.14 -34.90
N ALA A 291 46.24 82.71 -33.90
CA ALA A 291 45.90 82.53 -32.49
C ALA A 291 44.48 83.04 -32.19
N GLN A 292 44.11 84.23 -32.68
CA GLN A 292 42.76 84.79 -32.53
C GLN A 292 41.68 83.93 -33.23
N ARG A 293 41.98 83.39 -34.42
CA ARG A 293 41.08 82.47 -35.14
C ARG A 293 40.86 81.17 -34.35
N LEU A 294 41.92 80.59 -33.80
CA LEU A 294 41.85 79.37 -32.97
C LEU A 294 41.13 79.62 -31.63
N GLU A 295 41.39 80.76 -30.96
CA GLU A 295 40.69 81.14 -29.73
C GLU A 295 39.20 81.35 -29.97
N LYS A 296 38.82 81.99 -31.09
CA LYS A 296 37.43 82.14 -31.51
C LYS A 296 36.76 80.77 -31.72
N GLN A 297 37.41 79.84 -32.42
CA GLN A 297 36.91 78.47 -32.62
C GLN A 297 36.79 77.70 -31.31
N ALA A 298 37.75 77.84 -30.39
CA ALA A 298 37.69 77.22 -29.07
C ALA A 298 36.54 77.79 -28.21
N ALA A 299 36.26 79.08 -28.30
CA ALA A 299 35.10 79.72 -27.67
C ALA A 299 33.76 79.30 -28.32
N GLU A 300 33.75 79.01 -29.62
CA GLU A 300 32.58 78.52 -30.35
C GLU A 300 32.25 77.08 -29.94
N LEU A 301 33.23 76.16 -30.01
CA LEU A 301 33.10 74.77 -29.54
C LEU A 301 32.69 74.67 -28.07
N LYS A 302 33.20 75.54 -27.18
CA LYS A 302 32.76 75.60 -25.78
C LYS A 302 31.28 75.96 -25.63
N ARG A 303 30.71 76.82 -26.50
CA ARG A 303 29.28 77.13 -26.49
C ARG A 303 28.44 75.98 -27.05
N GLU A 304 28.91 75.29 -28.09
CA GLU A 304 28.20 74.13 -28.62
C GLU A 304 28.18 72.96 -27.62
N LEU A 305 29.30 72.72 -26.93
CA LEU A 305 29.36 71.73 -25.84
C LEU A 305 28.38 72.07 -24.73
N ALA A 306 28.36 73.32 -24.25
CA ALA A 306 27.40 73.77 -23.23
C ALA A 306 25.93 73.58 -23.66
N ARG A 307 25.58 74.00 -24.89
CA ARG A 307 24.24 73.78 -25.46
C ARG A 307 23.87 72.30 -25.55
N SER A 308 24.82 71.43 -25.89
CA SER A 308 24.60 69.97 -25.93
C SER A 308 24.35 69.40 -24.53
N GLN A 309 25.02 69.91 -23.50
CA GLN A 309 24.83 69.52 -22.10
C GLN A 309 23.47 70.01 -21.57
N GLU A 310 23.09 71.27 -21.83
CA GLU A 310 21.75 71.79 -21.52
C GLU A 310 20.63 70.98 -22.19
N PHE A 311 20.82 70.60 -23.46
CA PHE A 311 19.86 69.75 -24.18
C PHE A 311 19.76 68.33 -23.59
N LEU A 312 20.89 67.72 -23.20
CA LEU A 312 20.91 66.41 -22.54
C LEU A 312 20.24 66.46 -21.16
N GLU A 313 20.55 67.45 -20.33
CA GLU A 313 19.90 67.64 -19.03
C GLU A 313 18.38 67.84 -19.18
N LYS A 314 17.96 68.66 -20.15
CA LYS A 314 16.53 68.88 -20.42
C LYS A 314 15.85 67.58 -20.87
N THR A 315 16.46 66.86 -21.80
CA THR A 315 15.93 65.58 -22.30
C THR A 315 15.86 64.54 -21.18
N GLN A 316 16.85 64.49 -20.29
CA GLN A 316 16.80 63.65 -19.09
C GLN A 316 15.63 64.04 -18.17
N ARG A 317 15.51 65.33 -17.81
CA ARG A 317 14.42 65.83 -16.94
C ARG A 317 13.01 65.58 -17.51
N GLU A 318 12.86 65.55 -18.83
CA GLU A 318 11.59 65.26 -19.50
C GLU A 318 11.30 63.76 -19.65
N MET A 319 12.33 62.94 -19.93
CA MET A 319 12.18 61.49 -20.16
C MET A 319 12.19 60.67 -18.86
N GLU A 320 12.97 61.04 -17.86
CA GLU A 320 13.08 60.33 -16.59
C GLU A 320 11.73 60.09 -15.89
N PRO A 321 10.84 61.10 -15.69
CA PRO A 321 9.54 60.85 -15.09
C PRO A 321 8.61 60.01 -15.99
N GLN A 322 8.72 60.13 -17.32
CA GLN A 322 7.90 59.35 -18.25
C GLN A 322 8.32 57.86 -18.27
N VAL A 323 9.61 57.57 -18.14
CA VAL A 323 10.14 56.21 -18.02
C VAL A 323 9.73 55.59 -16.68
N HIS A 324 9.89 56.32 -15.56
CA HIS A 324 9.45 55.84 -14.25
C HIS A 324 7.93 55.59 -14.18
N ALA A 325 7.12 56.49 -14.75
CA ALA A 325 5.66 56.30 -14.80
C ALA A 325 5.27 55.03 -15.56
N ARG A 326 5.83 54.80 -16.76
CA ARG A 326 5.58 53.59 -17.56
C ARG A 326 6.09 52.32 -16.88
N LEU A 327 7.22 52.39 -16.20
CA LEU A 327 7.76 51.24 -15.44
C LEU A 327 6.84 50.87 -14.28
N ASN A 328 6.38 51.86 -13.51
CA ASN A 328 5.46 51.65 -12.39
C ASN A 328 4.08 51.13 -12.87
N GLU A 329 3.57 51.64 -13.98
CA GLU A 329 2.34 51.15 -14.63
C GLU A 329 2.47 49.68 -15.05
N ALA A 330 3.57 49.33 -15.74
CA ALA A 330 3.83 47.95 -16.16
C ALA A 330 4.02 47.00 -14.98
N VAL A 331 4.69 47.42 -13.90
CA VAL A 331 4.86 46.63 -12.67
C VAL A 331 3.53 46.45 -11.95
N ALA A 332 2.72 47.49 -11.80
CA ALA A 332 1.39 47.40 -11.18
C ALA A 332 0.45 46.49 -11.97
N HIS A 333 0.48 46.57 -13.30
CA HIS A 333 -0.29 45.67 -14.17
C HIS A 333 0.16 44.21 -14.03
N ALA A 334 1.47 43.94 -14.05
CA ALA A 334 2.01 42.60 -13.88
C ALA A 334 1.71 41.99 -12.50
N ILE A 335 1.71 42.80 -11.43
CA ILE A 335 1.28 42.36 -10.09
C ILE A 335 -0.21 42.00 -10.11
N SER A 336 -1.07 42.84 -10.69
CA SER A 336 -2.51 42.57 -10.78
C SER A 336 -2.83 41.30 -11.59
N GLU A 337 -2.13 41.06 -12.70
CA GLU A 337 -2.25 39.79 -13.46
C GLU A 337 -1.75 38.59 -12.65
N PHE A 338 -0.64 38.73 -11.92
CA PHE A 338 -0.10 37.67 -11.08
C PHE A 338 -1.05 37.31 -9.93
N GLU A 339 -1.56 38.30 -9.19
CA GLU A 339 -2.55 38.09 -8.13
C GLU A 339 -3.84 37.47 -8.66
N GLY A 340 -4.37 38.01 -9.78
CA GLY A 340 -5.56 37.47 -10.43
C GLY A 340 -5.37 36.05 -10.97
N THR A 341 -4.19 35.67 -11.46
CA THR A 341 -3.91 34.29 -11.90
C THR A 341 -3.60 33.35 -10.73
N ALA A 342 -2.96 33.84 -9.66
CA ALA A 342 -2.73 33.10 -8.43
C ALA A 342 -4.04 32.76 -7.72
N ALA A 343 -4.95 33.72 -7.52
CA ALA A 343 -6.28 33.53 -6.95
C ALA A 343 -7.06 32.45 -7.71
N ARG A 344 -7.27 32.65 -9.02
CA ARG A 344 -7.96 31.67 -9.90
C ARG A 344 -7.28 30.29 -9.95
N THR A 345 -6.02 30.17 -9.54
CA THR A 345 -5.30 28.89 -9.43
C THR A 345 -5.43 28.27 -8.03
N ALA A 346 -5.57 29.08 -6.99
CA ALA A 346 -5.90 28.64 -5.64
C ALA A 346 -7.36 28.16 -5.56
N ASP A 347 -8.32 28.91 -6.10
CA ASP A 347 -9.74 28.56 -6.14
C ASP A 347 -9.93 27.18 -6.80
N ARG A 348 -9.38 26.98 -8.00
CA ARG A 348 -9.37 25.71 -8.73
C ARG A 348 -8.61 24.56 -8.04
N ARG A 349 -7.84 24.83 -6.99
CA ARG A 349 -7.26 23.78 -6.12
C ARG A 349 -8.18 23.48 -4.94
N TYR A 350 -8.83 24.49 -4.35
CA TYR A 350 -9.83 24.31 -3.31
C TYR A 350 -11.08 23.58 -3.83
N GLU A 351 -11.60 23.96 -5.00
CA GLU A 351 -12.71 23.27 -5.69
C GLU A 351 -12.40 21.77 -5.84
N ARG A 352 -11.29 21.42 -6.48
CA ARG A 352 -10.88 20.01 -6.66
C ARG A 352 -10.57 19.30 -5.36
N LEU A 353 -10.08 19.98 -4.34
CA LEU A 353 -9.87 19.36 -3.02
C LEU A 353 -11.22 19.01 -2.39
N LEU A 354 -12.22 19.88 -2.53
CA LEU A 354 -13.57 19.68 -2.01
C LEU A 354 -14.31 18.58 -2.80
N GLU A 355 -14.23 18.59 -4.13
CA GLU A 355 -14.73 17.51 -5.02
C GLU A 355 -14.12 16.15 -4.65
N ASN A 356 -12.78 16.05 -4.53
CA ASN A 356 -12.11 14.82 -4.15
C ASN A 356 -12.49 14.37 -2.73
N THR A 357 -12.66 15.30 -1.79
CA THR A 357 -13.09 14.98 -0.42
C THR A 357 -14.52 14.44 -0.41
N GLN A 358 -15.42 15.03 -1.20
CA GLN A 358 -16.80 14.56 -1.35
C GLN A 358 -16.87 13.19 -2.03
N ALA A 359 -16.07 12.94 -3.07
CA ALA A 359 -15.98 11.63 -3.71
C ALA A 359 -15.46 10.56 -2.73
N LEU A 360 -14.43 10.86 -1.94
CA LEU A 360 -13.88 9.95 -0.94
C LEU A 360 -14.84 9.65 0.21
N THR A 361 -15.63 10.64 0.68
CA THR A 361 -16.65 10.37 1.71
C THR A 361 -17.83 9.57 1.17
N GLN A 362 -18.25 9.80 -0.09
CA GLN A 362 -19.25 8.96 -0.75
C GLN A 362 -18.75 7.51 -0.95
N GLU A 363 -17.50 7.32 -1.39
CA GLU A 363 -16.90 5.99 -1.51
C GLU A 363 -16.79 5.27 -0.14
N ALA A 364 -16.44 6.00 0.92
CA ALA A 364 -16.39 5.47 2.28
C ALA A 364 -17.77 5.06 2.82
N LEU A 365 -18.81 5.86 2.55
CA LEU A 365 -20.20 5.54 2.92
C LEU A 365 -20.71 4.31 2.18
N LEU A 366 -20.47 4.20 0.87
CA LEU A 366 -20.85 3.01 0.08
C LEU A 366 -20.13 1.74 0.56
N LYS A 367 -18.86 1.84 0.98
CA LYS A 367 -18.13 0.72 1.60
C LYS A 367 -18.68 0.36 2.99
N LEU A 368 -19.09 1.34 3.79
CA LEU A 368 -19.71 1.10 5.09
C LEU A 368 -21.06 0.39 4.94
N ASP A 369 -21.86 0.80 3.95
CA ASP A 369 -23.16 0.20 3.66
C ASP A 369 -23.03 -1.23 3.10
N ALA A 370 -22.08 -1.47 2.19
CA ALA A 370 -21.76 -2.82 1.75
C ALA A 370 -21.34 -3.74 2.92
N ARG A 371 -20.53 -3.25 3.86
CA ARG A 371 -20.16 -4.00 5.07
C ARG A 371 -21.32 -4.17 6.06
N SER A 372 -22.23 -3.21 6.16
CA SER A 372 -23.43 -3.34 7.01
C SER A 372 -24.34 -4.46 6.49
N ALA A 373 -24.56 -4.51 5.17
CA ALA A 373 -25.32 -5.56 4.49
C ALA A 373 -24.67 -6.95 4.61
N GLU A 374 -23.35 -7.05 4.45
CA GLU A 374 -22.61 -8.30 4.71
C GLU A 374 -22.80 -8.80 6.15
N VAL A 375 -22.65 -7.92 7.15
CA VAL A 375 -22.84 -8.28 8.57
C VAL A 375 -24.29 -8.67 8.85
N GLN A 376 -25.27 -7.95 8.30
CA GLN A 376 -26.68 -8.29 8.43
C GLN A 376 -27.01 -9.67 7.82
N ALA A 377 -26.46 -9.97 6.64
CA ALA A 377 -26.63 -11.27 5.99
C ALA A 377 -25.98 -12.41 6.80
N LEU A 378 -24.78 -12.19 7.36
CA LEU A 378 -24.11 -13.16 8.24
C LEU A 378 -24.91 -13.42 9.52
N VAL A 379 -25.41 -12.37 10.18
CA VAL A 379 -26.25 -12.49 11.38
C VAL A 379 -27.56 -13.22 11.06
N GLN A 380 -28.24 -12.87 9.98
CA GLN A 380 -29.49 -13.52 9.57
C GLN A 380 -29.26 -15.00 9.20
N SER A 381 -28.14 -15.32 8.53
CA SER A 381 -27.75 -16.70 8.24
C SER A 381 -27.46 -17.48 9.53
N ALA A 382 -26.74 -16.90 10.50
CA ALA A 382 -26.45 -17.54 11.78
C ALA A 382 -27.72 -17.79 12.62
N VAL A 383 -28.64 -16.83 12.66
CA VAL A 383 -29.95 -16.97 13.34
C VAL A 383 -30.78 -18.09 12.69
N ASN A 384 -30.86 -18.12 11.35
CA ASN A 384 -31.59 -19.18 10.63
C ASN A 384 -30.96 -20.57 10.86
N ALA A 385 -29.62 -20.66 10.86
CA ALA A 385 -28.91 -21.91 11.13
C ALA A 385 -29.11 -22.40 12.58
N ALA A 386 -29.09 -21.48 13.56
CA ALA A 386 -29.35 -21.79 14.97
C ALA A 386 -30.81 -22.24 15.19
N LEU A 387 -31.79 -21.55 14.60
CA LEU A 387 -33.20 -21.93 14.65
C LEU A 387 -33.43 -23.32 14.03
N GLY A 388 -32.85 -23.57 12.85
CA GLY A 388 -32.92 -24.87 12.19
C GLY A 388 -32.15 -25.98 12.92
N ALA A 389 -31.17 -25.66 13.77
CA ALA A 389 -30.54 -26.62 14.68
C ALA A 389 -31.43 -26.92 15.90
N PHE A 390 -32.02 -25.89 16.51
CA PHE A 390 -32.95 -26.03 17.62
C PHE A 390 -34.20 -26.84 17.24
N GLN A 391 -34.78 -26.58 16.06
CA GLN A 391 -35.91 -27.37 15.53
C GLN A 391 -35.55 -28.86 15.43
N ARG A 392 -34.43 -29.20 14.77
CA ARG A 392 -33.96 -30.60 14.68
C ARG A 392 -33.68 -31.23 16.05
N GLN A 393 -33.18 -30.47 17.02
CA GLN A 393 -32.97 -30.97 18.38
C GLN A 393 -34.31 -31.24 19.10
N ALA A 394 -35.29 -30.35 18.95
CA ALA A 394 -36.63 -30.55 19.47
C ALA A 394 -37.33 -31.75 18.82
N ASP A 395 -37.26 -31.88 17.50
CA ASP A 395 -37.79 -33.04 16.76
C ASP A 395 -37.15 -34.35 17.24
N LEU A 396 -35.82 -34.38 17.43
CA LEU A 396 -35.13 -35.56 17.96
C LEU A 396 -35.56 -35.90 19.39
N GLN A 397 -35.74 -34.91 20.28
CA GLN A 397 -36.22 -35.13 21.64
C GLN A 397 -37.68 -35.61 21.68
N VAL A 398 -38.56 -35.01 20.87
CA VAL A 398 -39.96 -35.43 20.75
C VAL A 398 -40.07 -36.85 20.20
N ASN A 399 -39.32 -37.19 19.15
CA ASN A 399 -39.30 -38.55 18.61
C ASN A 399 -38.69 -39.57 19.60
N ALA A 400 -37.66 -39.20 20.35
CA ALA A 400 -37.10 -40.05 21.41
C ALA A 400 -38.14 -40.34 22.50
N ILE A 401 -38.78 -39.31 23.07
CA ILE A 401 -39.83 -39.45 24.08
C ILE A 401 -41.03 -40.26 23.54
N LEU A 402 -41.41 -40.05 22.27
CA LEU A 402 -42.49 -40.80 21.62
C LEU A 402 -42.12 -42.28 21.43
N SER A 403 -40.87 -42.59 21.08
CA SER A 403 -40.39 -43.98 20.99
C SER A 403 -40.33 -44.66 22.36
N GLU A 404 -39.82 -43.99 23.39
CA GLU A 404 -39.69 -44.48 24.76
C GLU A 404 -41.07 -44.69 25.42
N THR A 405 -42.03 -43.78 25.19
CA THR A 405 -43.41 -43.95 25.67
C THR A 405 -44.16 -45.06 24.91
N LYS A 406 -43.93 -45.22 23.61
CA LYS A 406 -44.44 -46.36 22.82
C LYS A 406 -43.86 -47.70 23.31
N GLU A 407 -42.58 -47.76 23.62
CA GLU A 407 -41.91 -48.95 24.15
C GLU A 407 -42.42 -49.31 25.55
N ARG A 408 -42.55 -48.33 26.46
CA ARG A 408 -43.20 -48.52 27.76
C ARG A 408 -44.64 -49.02 27.62
N ALA A 409 -45.43 -48.47 26.70
CA ALA A 409 -46.80 -48.90 26.46
C ALA A 409 -46.88 -50.34 25.92
N ALA A 410 -46.02 -50.70 24.96
CA ALA A 410 -45.92 -52.06 24.44
C ALA A 410 -45.48 -53.06 25.53
N SER A 411 -44.52 -52.68 26.37
CA SER A 411 -44.05 -53.49 27.50
C SER A 411 -45.15 -53.70 28.56
N ALA A 412 -45.89 -52.65 28.90
CA ALA A 412 -47.01 -52.72 29.84
C ALA A 412 -48.15 -53.61 29.30
N LEU A 413 -48.49 -53.48 28.01
CA LEU A 413 -49.47 -54.35 27.35
C LEU A 413 -49.01 -55.81 27.32
N SER A 414 -47.75 -56.08 26.98
CA SER A 414 -47.19 -57.44 27.00
C SER A 414 -47.13 -58.04 28.41
N SER A 415 -46.92 -57.22 29.44
CA SER A 415 -46.95 -57.66 30.84
C SER A 415 -48.37 -58.02 31.29
N LEU A 416 -49.36 -57.18 30.96
CA LEU A 416 -50.77 -57.42 31.26
C LEU A 416 -51.31 -58.66 30.52
N ASP A 417 -50.92 -58.83 29.26
CA ASP A 417 -51.23 -59.99 28.44
C ASP A 417 -50.64 -61.29 29.05
N ALA A 418 -49.38 -61.26 29.48
CA ALA A 418 -48.75 -62.38 30.19
C ALA A 418 -49.41 -62.69 31.54
N GLU A 419 -49.75 -61.67 32.33
CA GLU A 419 -50.50 -61.81 33.59
C GLU A 419 -51.88 -62.43 33.35
N SER A 420 -52.58 -62.00 32.29
CA SER A 420 -53.89 -62.54 31.92
C SER A 420 -53.82 -64.03 31.55
N ARG A 421 -52.79 -64.46 30.80
CA ARG A 421 -52.55 -65.88 30.49
C ARG A 421 -52.26 -66.68 31.75
N ALA A 422 -51.37 -66.17 32.63
CA ALA A 422 -51.05 -66.84 33.89
C ALA A 422 -52.29 -67.01 34.79
N ALA A 423 -53.15 -65.99 34.87
CA ALA A 423 -54.42 -66.07 35.60
C ALA A 423 -55.41 -67.07 34.98
N CYS A 424 -55.52 -67.10 33.64
CA CYS A 424 -56.33 -68.09 32.92
C CYS A 424 -55.81 -69.52 33.11
N GLU A 425 -54.50 -69.74 33.05
CA GLU A 425 -53.89 -71.05 33.28
C GLU A 425 -54.04 -71.52 34.73
N ALA A 426 -53.83 -70.64 35.72
CA ALA A 426 -54.08 -70.96 37.12
C ALA A 426 -55.55 -71.31 37.38
N ARG A 427 -56.49 -70.59 36.75
CA ARG A 427 -57.93 -70.91 36.81
C ARG A 427 -58.25 -72.25 36.13
N ARG A 428 -57.64 -72.55 34.97
CA ARG A 428 -57.77 -73.85 34.28
C ARG A 428 -57.26 -74.99 35.16
N GLN A 429 -56.06 -74.88 35.71
CA GLN A 429 -55.48 -75.89 36.62
C GLN A 429 -56.34 -76.08 37.88
N THR A 430 -56.91 -75.01 38.43
CA THR A 430 -57.82 -75.08 39.58
C THR A 430 -59.09 -75.87 39.22
N LEU A 431 -59.72 -75.59 38.08
CA LEU A 431 -60.89 -76.31 37.58
C LEU A 431 -60.58 -77.77 37.24
N GLU A 432 -59.45 -78.07 36.61
CA GLU A 432 -58.98 -79.44 36.35
C GLU A 432 -58.78 -80.21 37.65
N ALA A 433 -58.19 -79.58 38.67
CA ALA A 433 -58.06 -80.18 40.00
C ALA A 433 -59.42 -80.35 40.71
N GLU A 434 -60.42 -79.50 40.46
CA GLU A 434 -61.80 -79.68 40.96
C GLU A 434 -62.54 -80.81 40.26
N VAL A 435 -62.42 -80.90 38.93
CA VAL A 435 -62.97 -81.99 38.13
C VAL A 435 -62.33 -83.33 38.52
N ALA A 436 -61.01 -83.39 38.69
CA ALA A 436 -60.32 -84.58 39.18
C ALA A 436 -60.83 -85.01 40.56
N ARG A 437 -60.87 -84.09 41.54
CA ARG A 437 -61.44 -84.36 42.89
C ARG A 437 -62.91 -84.76 42.83
N SER A 438 -63.68 -84.25 41.88
CA SER A 438 -65.09 -84.63 41.67
C SER A 438 -65.22 -86.05 41.09
N ALA A 439 -64.40 -86.39 40.10
CA ALA A 439 -64.33 -87.73 39.53
C ALA A 439 -63.83 -88.78 40.55
N GLU A 440 -62.84 -88.44 41.38
CA GLU A 440 -62.42 -89.26 42.53
C GLU A 440 -63.59 -89.50 43.49
N ARG A 441 -64.26 -88.44 43.95
CA ARG A 441 -65.44 -88.57 44.83
C ARG A 441 -66.55 -89.41 44.21
N SER A 442 -66.82 -89.23 42.92
CA SER A 442 -67.85 -89.97 42.17
C SER A 442 -67.49 -91.46 42.03
N THR A 443 -66.26 -91.78 41.62
CA THR A 443 -65.80 -93.18 41.53
C THR A 443 -65.73 -93.86 42.90
N ASP A 444 -65.42 -93.12 43.97
CA ASP A 444 -65.41 -93.65 45.33
C ASP A 444 -66.83 -93.77 45.93
N GLN A 445 -67.76 -92.91 45.55
CA GLN A 445 -69.21 -93.06 45.81
C GLN A 445 -69.78 -94.28 45.06
N PHE A 446 -69.46 -94.44 43.77
CA PHE A 446 -69.84 -95.60 42.97
C PHE A 446 -69.23 -96.89 43.54
N ARG A 447 -67.96 -96.87 43.98
CA ARG A 447 -67.32 -97.99 44.67
C ARG A 447 -68.01 -98.34 45.99
N LYS A 448 -68.53 -97.34 46.72
CA LYS A 448 -69.31 -97.54 47.97
C LYS A 448 -70.72 -98.07 47.68
N SER A 449 -71.43 -97.53 46.69
CA SER A 449 -72.76 -98.00 46.31
C SER A 449 -72.72 -99.39 45.67
N MET A 450 -71.73 -99.68 44.82
CA MET A 450 -71.49 -101.01 44.27
C MET A 450 -71.16 -102.03 45.38
N LYS A 451 -70.35 -101.66 46.38
CA LYS A 451 -70.14 -102.52 47.56
C LYS A 451 -71.44 -102.74 48.34
N ALA A 452 -72.23 -101.70 48.59
CA ALA A 452 -73.51 -101.83 49.28
C ALA A 452 -74.52 -102.68 48.50
N PHE A 453 -74.56 -102.53 47.17
CA PHE A 453 -75.37 -103.34 46.26
C PHE A 453 -74.91 -104.81 46.27
N LEU A 454 -73.61 -105.08 46.12
CA LEU A 454 -73.08 -106.45 46.19
C LEU A 454 -73.30 -107.08 47.57
N TYR A 455 -73.18 -106.33 48.68
CA TYR A 455 -73.57 -106.83 50.00
C TYR A 455 -75.08 -107.10 50.07
N SER A 456 -75.93 -106.24 49.51
CA SER A 456 -77.39 -106.45 49.45
C SER A 456 -77.73 -107.70 48.64
N CYS A 457 -77.13 -107.90 47.47
CA CYS A 457 -77.31 -109.09 46.63
C CYS A 457 -76.74 -110.35 47.28
N LEU A 458 -75.61 -110.27 47.98
CA LEU A 458 -75.02 -111.41 48.70
C LEU A 458 -75.89 -111.78 49.92
N VAL A 459 -76.39 -110.80 50.67
CA VAL A 459 -77.35 -111.03 51.77
C VAL A 459 -78.65 -111.58 51.22
N ALA A 460 -79.20 -111.05 50.13
CA ALA A 460 -80.41 -111.57 49.50
C ALA A 460 -80.21 -113.00 48.95
N ALA A 461 -79.06 -113.32 48.37
CA ALA A 461 -78.74 -114.66 47.90
C ALA A 461 -78.48 -115.65 49.06
N VAL A 462 -77.81 -115.22 50.13
CA VAL A 462 -77.62 -116.03 51.34
C VAL A 462 -78.93 -116.23 52.09
N SER A 463 -79.80 -115.21 52.16
CA SER A 463 -81.16 -115.33 52.68
C SER A 463 -82.03 -116.23 51.80
N ALA A 464 -81.92 -116.15 50.47
CA ALA A 464 -82.62 -117.06 49.55
C ALA A 464 -82.08 -118.49 49.65
N VAL A 465 -80.79 -118.70 49.93
CA VAL A 465 -80.20 -120.02 50.22
C VAL A 465 -80.57 -120.51 51.62
N ASP A 466 -80.70 -119.63 52.62
CA ASP A 466 -81.19 -119.95 53.96
C ASP A 466 -82.68 -120.30 53.92
N GLU A 467 -83.52 -119.53 53.23
CA GLU A 467 -84.93 -119.83 52.94
C GLU A 467 -85.09 -121.09 52.08
N HIS A 468 -84.28 -121.28 51.04
CA HIS A 468 -84.27 -122.53 50.28
C HIS A 468 -83.79 -123.70 51.14
N SER A 469 -82.83 -123.50 52.06
CA SER A 469 -82.39 -124.55 52.99
C SER A 469 -83.47 -124.88 54.02
N LYS A 470 -84.20 -123.88 54.52
CA LYS A 470 -85.38 -124.06 55.39
C LYS A 470 -86.54 -124.70 54.64
N SER A 471 -86.75 -124.35 53.38
CA SER A 471 -87.74 -124.97 52.50
C SER A 471 -87.35 -126.40 52.10
N THR A 472 -86.04 -126.70 51.99
CA THR A 472 -85.51 -128.06 51.77
C THR A 472 -85.54 -128.88 53.07
N LEU A 473 -85.34 -128.26 54.23
CA LEU A 473 -85.42 -128.90 55.55
C LEU A 473 -86.88 -129.16 55.95
N GLU A 474 -87.78 -128.21 55.66
CA GLU A 474 -89.22 -128.46 55.65
C GLU A 474 -89.56 -129.54 54.61
N GLY A 475 -89.03 -129.50 53.39
CA GLY A 475 -89.23 -130.55 52.38
C GLY A 475 -88.84 -131.94 52.88
N LEU A 476 -87.70 -132.08 53.56
CA LEU A 476 -87.25 -133.32 54.22
C LEU A 476 -88.11 -133.71 55.43
N LEU A 477 -88.90 -132.79 56.00
CA LEU A 477 -89.90 -133.03 57.04
C LEU A 477 -91.33 -133.20 56.50
N LYS A 478 -91.58 -132.93 55.20
CA LYS A 478 -92.93 -132.57 54.70
C LYS A 478 -93.25 -133.04 53.28
N ASP A 479 -92.30 -133.63 52.53
CA ASP A 479 -92.63 -134.45 51.37
C ASP A 479 -92.70 -135.93 51.75
N ASN A 480 -93.84 -136.29 52.32
CA ASN A 480 -94.40 -137.63 52.18
C ASN A 480 -95.64 -137.58 51.26
N GLY A 481 -95.50 -136.92 50.11
CA GLY A 481 -96.29 -137.20 48.91
C GLY A 481 -96.90 -136.01 48.17
N LYS A 482 -96.54 -135.95 46.87
CA LYS A 482 -97.32 -135.45 45.70
C LYS A 482 -97.25 -133.93 45.41
N SER A 483 -97.24 -133.45 44.15
CA SER A 483 -97.03 -134.11 42.83
C SER A 483 -97.05 -133.11 41.66
N LEU A 484 -96.30 -133.41 40.58
CA LEU A 484 -96.57 -133.11 39.15
C LEU A 484 -96.56 -131.66 38.59
N HIS A 485 -96.16 -131.58 37.31
CA HIS A 485 -96.17 -130.46 36.34
C HIS A 485 -95.27 -129.23 36.60
N GLU A 486 -94.96 -128.36 35.62
CA GLU A 486 -94.48 -128.49 34.20
C GLU A 486 -94.54 -127.10 33.52
N ALA A 487 -93.64 -126.82 32.55
CA ALA A 487 -93.68 -125.68 31.61
C ALA A 487 -93.56 -124.25 32.23
N SER A 488 -93.32 -123.15 31.49
CA SER A 488 -92.58 -122.88 30.22
C SER A 488 -92.43 -121.35 30.05
N SER A 489 -91.71 -120.92 28.99
CA SER A 489 -91.71 -119.55 28.41
C SER A 489 -91.02 -118.45 29.26
N GLU A 490 -90.38 -117.38 28.75
CA GLU A 490 -90.07 -116.76 27.44
C GLU A 490 -90.41 -115.25 27.52
N THR A 491 -90.03 -114.49 26.49
CA THR A 491 -90.22 -113.04 26.24
C THR A 491 -89.23 -112.10 26.95
N VAL A 492 -88.58 -111.09 26.31
CA VAL A 492 -88.83 -110.16 25.16
C VAL A 492 -89.50 -108.84 25.62
N HIS A 493 -89.05 -107.62 25.27
CA HIS A 493 -87.78 -107.23 24.61
C HIS A 493 -87.29 -105.77 24.94
N PRO A 494 -87.62 -104.69 24.20
CA PRO A 494 -86.72 -103.52 24.01
C PRO A 494 -87.14 -102.31 24.92
N ASP A 495 -86.60 -101.08 24.87
CA ASP A 495 -86.27 -100.21 23.72
C ASP A 495 -85.17 -99.15 23.96
N ASP A 496 -84.44 -98.88 22.87
CA ASP A 496 -83.66 -97.68 22.54
C ASP A 496 -84.66 -96.53 22.13
N PRO A 497 -84.30 -95.22 22.06
CA PRO A 497 -83.33 -94.78 21.05
C PRO A 497 -82.47 -93.53 21.34
N GLU A 498 -81.23 -93.63 20.85
CA GLU A 498 -80.55 -92.64 20.01
C GLU A 498 -81.38 -91.43 19.51
N ILE A 499 -80.94 -90.20 19.86
CA ILE A 499 -81.19 -88.97 19.06
C ILE A 499 -79.90 -88.14 18.97
N ILE A 500 -79.51 -87.83 17.74
CA ILE A 500 -78.46 -86.89 17.31
C ILE A 500 -79.11 -85.88 16.33
N PRO A 501 -78.43 -84.81 15.86
CA PRO A 501 -77.28 -84.09 16.39
C PRO A 501 -77.58 -82.57 16.57
N GLY A 502 -76.57 -81.77 16.91
CA GLY A 502 -76.63 -80.31 16.80
C GLY A 502 -75.23 -79.73 16.59
N ALA A 503 -75.04 -79.04 15.46
CA ALA A 503 -73.81 -78.31 15.14
C ALA A 503 -74.20 -76.87 14.79
N ASP A 504 -73.38 -75.90 15.18
CA ASP A 504 -73.47 -74.56 14.60
C ASP A 504 -72.12 -73.86 14.48
N THR A 505 -71.93 -73.33 13.28
CA THR A 505 -71.05 -72.22 12.89
C THR A 505 -71.60 -70.89 13.45
N ASP A 506 -71.00 -69.71 13.35
CA ASP A 506 -69.86 -69.23 12.56
C ASP A 506 -69.08 -68.13 13.37
N PRO A 507 -68.38 -67.10 12.80
CA PRO A 507 -67.31 -66.39 13.54
C PRO A 507 -67.74 -64.99 14.02
N PHE A 508 -66.79 -64.23 14.59
CA PHE A 508 -66.58 -62.83 14.20
C PHE A 508 -65.14 -62.36 14.46
N THR A 509 -64.44 -61.96 13.41
CA THR A 509 -63.27 -61.08 13.49
C THR A 509 -63.72 -59.64 13.34
N HIS A 510 -63.18 -58.71 14.14
CA HIS A 510 -63.10 -57.31 13.76
C HIS A 510 -61.96 -56.56 14.45
#